data_AF-A0A1Q2C464-F1
#
_entry.id   AF-A0A1Q2C464-F1
#
_cell.length_a   1.000
_cell.length_b   1.000
_cell.length_c   1.000
_cell.angle_alpha   90.00
_cell.angle_beta   90.00
_cell.angle_gamma   90.00
#
_symmetry.space_group_name_H-M   'P 1'
#
loop_
_entity.id
_entity.type
_entity.pdbx_description
1 polymer ?
#
loop_
_entity_poly.entity_id
_entity_poly.type
_entity_poly.pdbx_seq_one_letter_code
_entity_poly.pdbx_strand_id
1 'polypeptide(L)'
;MAKRIITISREFGSGGRFIGEEVAQQLGIAYYSENIIDQIAQQSGLSPEYIEENAELSPKKGFFAYAFSGRDITGKSVDDMLYEAQRKVILEIAEKEPCVMIGRNTDFILKDRDDVLNVFIHGDMPEKIKRICKLYNVTEDGAVKLIKDTDKRRRINYNFYTEQKWGMASNYTLSLNSSQLGYARCEKMIMGCVDIC
;
A
#
# COMPACT_ATOMS: atom_id res chain seq x y z
N MET A 1 -13.48 -13.00 -14.88
CA MET A 1 -13.80 -13.55 -13.55
C MET A 1 -14.27 -12.41 -12.66
N ALA A 2 -15.18 -12.70 -11.72
CA ALA A 2 -15.57 -11.75 -10.67
C ALA A 2 -14.32 -11.23 -9.96
N LYS A 3 -14.15 -9.91 -9.87
CA LYS A 3 -13.03 -9.29 -9.15
C LYS A 3 -13.36 -9.32 -7.66
N ARG A 4 -12.64 -10.12 -6.89
CA ARG A 4 -12.90 -10.34 -5.44
C ARG A 4 -11.96 -9.54 -4.55
N ILE A 5 -10.78 -9.17 -5.07
CA ILE A 5 -9.74 -8.46 -4.33
C ILE A 5 -9.47 -7.11 -4.99
N ILE A 6 -9.43 -6.05 -4.20
CA ILE A 6 -9.06 -4.71 -4.65
C ILE A 6 -7.76 -4.34 -3.94
N THR A 7 -6.69 -4.08 -4.68
CA THR A 7 -5.46 -3.53 -4.09
C THR A 7 -5.38 -2.03 -4.37
N ILE A 8 -4.94 -1.26 -3.38
CA ILE A 8 -4.77 0.19 -3.50
C ILE A 8 -3.36 0.58 -3.09
N SER A 9 -2.55 0.89 -4.09
CA SER A 9 -1.30 1.63 -3.94
C SER A 9 -1.57 3.14 -4.03
N ARG A 10 -0.77 3.97 -3.34
CA ARG A 10 -1.12 5.39 -3.17
C ARG A 10 0.01 6.33 -2.80
N GLU A 11 -0.02 7.54 -3.32
CA GLU A 11 0.78 8.65 -2.81
C GLU A 11 0.31 9.09 -1.42
N PHE A 12 1.24 9.55 -0.59
CA PHE A 12 0.94 10.08 0.74
C PHE A 12 0.14 11.38 0.63
N GLY A 13 -0.93 11.48 1.41
CA GLY A 13 -1.86 12.61 1.32
C GLY A 13 -2.79 12.58 0.11
N SER A 14 -2.77 11.57 -0.76
CA SER A 14 -3.72 11.45 -1.88
C SER A 14 -5.15 11.11 -1.45
N GLY A 15 -5.33 10.52 -0.27
CA GLY A 15 -6.63 10.04 0.17
C GLY A 15 -6.94 8.58 -0.14
N GLY A 16 -6.01 7.84 -0.76
CA GLY A 16 -6.24 6.43 -1.12
C GLY A 16 -6.68 5.53 0.03
N ARG A 17 -6.27 5.83 1.28
CA ARG A 17 -6.75 5.11 2.49
C ARG A 17 -8.26 5.29 2.70
N PHE A 18 -8.73 6.54 2.68
CA PHE A 18 -10.15 6.86 2.89
C PHE A 18 -11.02 6.31 1.75
N ILE A 19 -10.56 6.43 0.50
CA ILE A 19 -11.25 5.88 -0.66
C ILE A 19 -11.37 4.35 -0.54
N GLY A 20 -10.30 3.66 -0.13
CA GLY A 20 -10.32 2.21 0.02
C GLY A 20 -11.22 1.71 1.16
N GLU A 21 -11.20 2.41 2.29
CA GLU A 21 -12.06 2.12 3.44
C GLU A 21 -13.55 2.27 3.07
N GLU A 22 -13.90 3.38 2.41
CA GLU A 22 -15.25 3.65 1.96
C GLU A 22 -15.72 2.65 0.89
N VAL A 23 -14.85 2.27 -0.05
CA VAL A 23 -15.14 1.22 -1.05
C VAL A 23 -15.41 -0.13 -0.36
N ALA A 24 -14.58 -0.54 0.60
CA ALA A 24 -14.82 -1.78 1.35
C ALA A 24 -16.15 -1.74 2.10
N GLN A 25 -16.46 -0.61 2.75
CA GLN A 25 -17.71 -0.42 3.47
C GLN A 25 -18.92 -0.51 2.54
N GLN A 26 -18.91 0.18 1.40
CA GLN A 26 -20.04 0.18 0.45
C GLN A 26 -20.26 -1.18 -0.21
N LEU A 27 -19.18 -1.95 -0.43
CA LEU A 27 -19.25 -3.29 -1.00
C LEU A 27 -19.52 -4.38 0.06
N GLY A 28 -19.46 -4.05 1.35
CA GLY A 28 -19.65 -5.02 2.44
C GLY A 28 -18.54 -6.08 2.53
N ILE A 29 -17.31 -5.72 2.17
CA ILE A 29 -16.15 -6.62 2.15
C ILE A 29 -15.09 -6.21 3.18
N ALA A 30 -14.14 -7.11 3.48
CA ALA A 30 -13.11 -6.82 4.47
C ALA A 30 -12.15 -5.70 3.99
N TYR A 31 -11.61 -4.95 4.95
CA TYR A 31 -10.64 -3.88 4.70
C TYR A 31 -9.34 -4.16 5.44
N TYR A 32 -8.23 -4.21 4.72
CA TYR A 32 -6.90 -4.46 5.27
C TYR A 32 -5.95 -3.28 5.02
N SER A 33 -5.56 -2.60 6.10
CA SER A 33 -4.53 -1.56 6.07
C SER A 33 -3.49 -1.78 7.18
N GLU A 34 -3.79 -1.42 8.43
CA GLU A 34 -2.89 -1.57 9.57
C GLU A 34 -3.20 -2.84 10.37
N ASN A 35 -4.44 -3.30 10.34
CA ASN A 35 -4.91 -4.55 10.93
C ASN A 35 -4.26 -5.83 10.38
N ILE A 36 -3.50 -5.76 9.28
CA ILE A 36 -2.68 -6.88 8.80
C ILE A 36 -1.37 -7.02 9.61
N ILE A 37 -0.95 -5.99 10.35
CA ILE A 37 0.31 -5.96 11.10
C ILE A 37 0.36 -7.07 12.14
N ASP A 38 -0.69 -7.30 12.90
CA ASP A 38 -0.72 -8.33 13.96
C ASP A 38 -0.57 -9.74 13.38
N GLN A 39 -1.20 -10.00 12.22
CA GLN A 39 -1.06 -11.28 11.53
C GLN A 39 0.38 -11.47 11.02
N ILE A 40 1.00 -10.40 10.50
CA ILE A 40 2.40 -10.43 10.06
C ILE A 40 3.34 -10.61 11.26
N ALA A 41 3.04 -10.00 12.41
CA ALA A 41 3.81 -10.14 13.65
C ALA A 41 3.80 -11.59 14.14
N GLN A 42 2.62 -12.21 14.17
CA GLN A 42 2.47 -13.61 14.53
C GLN A 42 3.25 -14.54 13.60
N GLN A 43 3.31 -14.25 12.30
CA GLN A 43 4.05 -15.09 11.34
C GLN A 43 5.56 -14.86 11.33
N SER A 44 6.01 -13.61 11.48
CA SER A 44 7.43 -13.24 11.40
C SER A 44 8.17 -13.36 12.72
N GLY A 45 7.45 -13.35 13.85
CA GLY A 45 8.03 -13.21 15.19
C GLY A 45 8.60 -11.81 15.47
N LEU A 46 8.37 -10.84 14.58
CA LEU A 46 8.81 -9.45 14.73
C LEU A 46 7.77 -8.64 15.51
N SER A 47 8.21 -7.56 16.16
CA SER A 47 7.29 -6.70 16.90
C SER A 47 6.36 -5.93 15.95
N PRO A 48 5.09 -5.68 16.33
CA PRO A 48 4.17 -4.87 15.54
C PRO A 48 4.74 -3.50 15.16
N GLU A 49 5.48 -2.85 16.06
CA GLU A 49 6.08 -1.54 15.82
C GLU A 49 7.16 -1.59 14.73
N TYR A 50 7.99 -2.66 14.74
CA TYR A 50 9.00 -2.85 13.70
C TYR A 50 8.36 -3.09 12.32
N ILE A 51 7.26 -3.85 12.28
CA ILE A 51 6.49 -4.13 11.06
C ILE A 51 5.85 -2.86 10.54
N GLU A 52 5.18 -2.08 11.39
CA GLU A 52 4.57 -0.81 11.00
C GLU A 52 5.59 0.14 10.35
N GLU A 53 6.80 0.21 10.89
CA GLU A 53 7.84 1.11 10.41
C GLU A 53 8.49 0.68 9.08
N ASN A 54 8.55 -0.64 8.79
CA ASN A 54 9.39 -1.20 7.71
C ASN A 54 8.63 -2.03 6.66
N ALA A 55 7.41 -2.48 6.92
CA ALA A 55 6.68 -3.37 5.99
C ALA A 55 6.20 -2.66 4.72
N GLU A 56 5.83 -1.37 4.83
CA GLU A 56 5.43 -0.53 3.70
C GLU A 56 6.52 0.43 3.21
N LEU A 57 7.59 0.57 3.97
CA LEU A 57 8.53 1.68 3.84
C LEU A 57 9.94 1.12 3.89
N SER A 58 10.81 1.60 3.01
CA SER A 58 12.23 1.25 3.14
C SER A 58 12.77 1.74 4.49
N PRO A 59 13.84 1.13 5.03
CA PRO A 59 14.53 1.66 6.20
C PRO A 59 14.86 3.15 6.04
N LYS A 60 14.82 3.91 7.14
CA LYS A 60 15.09 5.37 7.12
C LYS A 60 16.45 5.73 6.51
N LYS A 61 17.41 4.79 6.49
CA LYS A 61 18.74 4.94 5.91
C LYS A 61 18.82 4.67 4.39
N GLY A 62 17.69 4.40 3.72
CA GLY A 62 17.58 4.28 2.26
C GLY A 62 18.05 2.93 1.67
N PHE A 63 18.12 2.84 0.33
CA PHE A 63 18.48 1.62 -0.42
C PHE A 63 19.82 0.98 0.02
N PHE A 64 20.80 1.80 0.44
CA PHE A 64 22.07 1.30 0.97
C PHE A 64 21.89 0.47 2.26
N ALA A 65 20.89 0.78 3.08
CA ALA A 65 20.63 0.01 4.29
C ALA A 65 20.17 -1.41 3.99
N TYR A 66 19.37 -1.62 2.93
CA TYR A 66 18.99 -2.95 2.44
C TYR A 66 20.20 -3.78 1.98
N ALA A 67 21.20 -3.12 1.37
CA ALA A 67 22.42 -3.83 0.93
C ALA A 67 23.28 -4.31 2.11
N PHE A 68 23.16 -3.68 3.28
CA PHE A 68 23.96 -3.95 4.48
C PHE A 68 23.13 -4.45 5.68
N SER A 69 21.85 -4.74 5.49
CA SER A 69 20.99 -5.32 6.54
C SER A 69 21.56 -6.69 6.92
N GLY A 70 21.83 -6.88 8.21
CA GLY A 70 22.49 -8.08 8.74
C GLY A 70 21.83 -9.34 8.21
N ARG A 71 22.60 -10.13 7.47
CA ARG A 71 22.14 -11.40 6.88
C ARG A 71 22.32 -12.50 7.90
N ASP A 72 21.30 -13.34 8.05
CA ASP A 72 21.38 -14.55 8.86
C ASP A 72 22.25 -15.63 8.19
N ILE A 73 22.34 -16.81 8.81
CA ILE A 73 23.11 -17.95 8.29
C ILE A 73 22.61 -18.45 6.93
N THR A 74 21.39 -18.07 6.51
CA THR A 74 20.80 -18.40 5.21
C THR A 74 21.03 -17.30 4.16
N GLY A 75 21.65 -16.18 4.55
CA GLY A 75 21.89 -15.03 3.69
C GLY A 75 20.72 -14.05 3.62
N LYS A 76 19.65 -14.26 4.40
CA LYS A 76 18.44 -13.42 4.42
C LYS A 76 18.57 -12.32 5.46
N SER A 77 18.19 -11.11 5.09
CA SER A 77 18.08 -10.01 6.04
C SER A 77 16.79 -10.10 6.87
N VAL A 78 16.73 -9.35 7.97
CA VAL A 78 15.48 -9.17 8.73
C VAL A 78 14.37 -8.59 7.86
N ASP A 79 14.73 -7.68 6.95
CA ASP A 79 13.77 -7.09 6.02
C ASP A 79 13.26 -8.12 4.99
N ASP A 80 14.10 -9.08 4.55
CA ASP A 80 13.66 -10.18 3.68
C ASP A 80 12.71 -11.13 4.42
N MET A 81 13.00 -11.45 5.68
CA MET A 81 12.10 -12.27 6.51
C MET A 81 10.75 -11.58 6.71
N LEU A 82 10.75 -10.26 6.94
CA LEU A 82 9.54 -9.46 7.02
C LEU A 82 8.75 -9.50 5.71
N TYR A 83 9.41 -9.31 4.58
CA TYR A 83 8.76 -9.33 3.27
C TYR A 83 8.13 -10.70 2.97
N GLU A 84 8.82 -11.80 3.26
CA GLU A 84 8.30 -13.16 3.07
C GLU A 84 7.08 -13.43 3.96
N ALA A 85 7.12 -13.03 5.24
CA ALA A 85 5.99 -13.15 6.14
C ALA A 85 4.79 -12.31 5.65
N GLN A 86 5.03 -11.08 5.24
CA GLN A 86 4.01 -10.22 4.64
C GLN A 86 3.39 -10.85 3.39
N ARG A 87 4.24 -11.38 2.49
CA ARG A 87 3.79 -12.05 1.27
C ARG A 87 2.88 -13.23 1.59
N LYS A 88 3.26 -14.05 2.57
CA LYS A 88 2.47 -15.20 3.01
C LYS A 88 1.10 -14.78 3.56
N VAL A 89 1.05 -13.80 4.47
CA VAL A 89 -0.22 -13.29 5.03
C VAL A 89 -1.12 -12.71 3.94
N ILE A 90 -0.58 -11.92 3.00
CA ILE A 90 -1.36 -11.34 1.90
C ILE A 90 -2.00 -12.44 1.03
N LEU A 91 -1.25 -13.50 0.71
CA LEU A 91 -1.77 -14.63 -0.06
C LEU A 91 -2.87 -15.38 0.71
N GLU A 92 -2.67 -15.62 2.01
CA GLU A 92 -3.67 -16.28 2.86
C GLU A 92 -4.99 -15.47 2.96
N ILE A 93 -4.90 -14.15 3.10
CA ILE A 93 -6.09 -13.28 3.13
C ILE A 93 -6.81 -13.32 1.77
N ALA A 94 -6.06 -13.28 0.66
CA ALA A 94 -6.66 -13.32 -0.68
C ALA A 94 -7.41 -14.63 -0.99
N GLU A 95 -7.04 -15.74 -0.34
CA GLU A 95 -7.79 -17.00 -0.41
C GLU A 95 -9.01 -17.04 0.52
N LYS A 96 -8.97 -16.29 1.63
CA LYS A 96 -9.98 -16.37 2.70
C LYS A 96 -11.29 -15.67 2.34
N GLU A 97 -11.23 -14.41 1.92
CA GLU A 97 -12.43 -13.58 1.75
C GLU A 97 -12.22 -12.41 0.76
N PRO A 98 -13.31 -11.93 0.11
CA PRO A 98 -13.25 -10.69 -0.67
C PRO A 98 -12.81 -9.51 0.20
N CYS A 99 -11.93 -8.66 -0.32
CA CYS A 99 -11.39 -7.55 0.46
C CYS A 99 -10.77 -6.42 -0.35
N VAL A 100 -10.59 -5.29 0.32
CA VAL A 100 -9.71 -4.19 -0.09
C VAL A 100 -8.42 -4.27 0.71
N MET A 101 -7.27 -4.27 0.05
CA MET A 101 -5.94 -4.23 0.67
C MET A 101 -5.19 -2.94 0.31
N ILE A 102 -4.59 -2.28 1.31
CA ILE A 102 -3.86 -1.03 1.12
C ILE A 102 -2.34 -1.27 1.18
N GLY A 103 -1.62 -0.84 0.14
CA GLY A 103 -0.16 -0.78 0.14
C GLY A 103 0.54 -2.14 0.16
N ARG A 104 1.69 -2.21 0.84
CA ARG A 104 2.47 -3.46 1.09
C ARG A 104 2.83 -4.29 -0.14
N ASN A 105 2.97 -3.63 -1.29
CA ASN A 105 3.23 -4.26 -2.59
C ASN A 105 2.18 -5.33 -2.96
N THR A 106 0.96 -5.20 -2.42
CA THR A 106 -0.16 -6.15 -2.65
C THR A 106 -0.47 -6.29 -4.14
N ASP A 107 -0.38 -5.19 -4.91
CA ASP A 107 -0.54 -5.19 -6.36
C ASP A 107 0.45 -6.13 -7.08
N PHE A 108 1.69 -6.18 -6.60
CA PHE A 108 2.73 -7.03 -7.18
C PHE A 108 2.68 -8.46 -6.61
N ILE A 109 2.43 -8.61 -5.31
CA ILE A 109 2.34 -9.92 -4.65
C ILE A 109 1.20 -10.76 -5.25
N LEU A 110 0.10 -10.11 -5.62
CA LEU A 110 -1.08 -10.74 -6.20
C LEU A 110 -1.14 -10.65 -7.74
N LYS A 111 -0.04 -10.28 -8.41
CA LYS A 111 -0.03 -9.99 -9.87
C LYS A 111 -0.44 -11.16 -10.76
N ASP A 112 -0.23 -12.40 -10.30
CA ASP A 112 -0.51 -13.62 -11.07
C ASP A 112 -1.96 -14.12 -10.87
N ARG A 113 -2.80 -13.34 -10.17
CA ARG A 113 -4.21 -13.65 -9.95
C ARG A 113 -5.11 -12.88 -10.93
N ASP A 114 -6.13 -13.56 -11.43
CA ASP A 114 -7.09 -12.98 -12.38
C ASP A 114 -8.28 -12.28 -11.71
N ASP A 115 -8.49 -12.48 -10.41
CA ASP A 115 -9.60 -11.94 -9.61
C ASP A 115 -9.25 -10.66 -8.84
N VAL A 116 -8.14 -10.00 -9.21
CA VAL A 116 -7.64 -8.79 -8.56
C VAL A 116 -7.88 -7.54 -9.43
N LEU A 117 -8.36 -6.46 -8.81
CA LEU A 117 -8.36 -5.10 -9.36
C LEU A 117 -7.25 -4.29 -8.69
N ASN A 118 -6.22 -3.90 -9.45
CA ASN A 118 -5.10 -3.10 -8.94
C ASN A 118 -5.32 -1.61 -9.22
N VAL A 119 -5.34 -0.79 -8.17
CA VAL A 119 -5.63 0.65 -8.25
C VAL A 119 -4.47 1.46 -7.68
N PHE A 120 -4.10 2.54 -8.37
CA PHE A 120 -3.18 3.55 -7.87
C PHE A 120 -3.90 4.88 -7.65
N ILE A 121 -3.82 5.45 -6.45
CA ILE A 121 -4.39 6.76 -6.13
C ILE A 121 -3.28 7.79 -5.96
N HIS A 122 -3.33 8.84 -6.77
CA HIS A 122 -2.41 9.98 -6.70
C HIS A 122 -3.18 11.29 -6.58
N GLY A 123 -2.46 12.39 -6.34
CA GLY A 123 -3.11 13.69 -6.21
C GLY A 123 -2.17 14.88 -6.39
N ASP A 124 -2.76 16.00 -6.77
CA ASP A 124 -2.05 17.27 -6.96
C ASP A 124 -1.47 17.76 -5.63
N MET A 125 -0.22 18.20 -5.65
CA MET A 125 0.54 18.56 -4.45
C MET A 125 -0.17 19.58 -3.53
N PRO A 126 -0.82 20.66 -4.02
CA PRO A 126 -1.51 21.61 -3.14
C PRO A 126 -2.63 20.97 -2.30
N GLU A 127 -3.42 20.08 -2.89
CA GLU A 127 -4.50 19.38 -2.18
C GLU A 127 -3.94 18.36 -1.17
N LYS A 128 -2.84 17.68 -1.53
CA LYS A 128 -2.14 16.78 -0.60
C LYS A 128 -1.60 17.56 0.60
N ILE A 129 -0.96 18.72 0.38
CA ILE A 129 -0.44 19.58 1.46
C ILE A 129 -1.57 20.01 2.40
N LYS A 130 -2.64 20.62 1.86
CA LYS A 130 -3.79 21.08 2.63
C LYS A 130 -4.36 19.97 3.53
N ARG A 131 -4.48 18.77 2.98
CA ARG A 131 -4.96 17.58 3.70
C ARG A 131 -4.02 17.16 4.82
N ILE A 132 -2.72 17.07 4.53
CA ILE A 132 -1.72 16.65 5.52
C ILE A 132 -1.56 17.68 6.65
N CYS A 133 -1.57 18.98 6.34
CA CYS A 133 -1.59 20.04 7.35
C CYS A 133 -2.76 19.86 8.33
N LYS A 134 -3.96 19.60 7.80
CA LYS A 134 -5.17 19.39 8.62
C LYS A 134 -5.11 18.11 9.46
N LEU A 135 -4.68 17.00 8.88
CA LEU A 135 -4.68 15.69 9.55
C LEU A 135 -3.60 15.56 10.62
N TYR A 136 -2.41 16.12 10.36
CA TYR A 136 -1.23 15.95 11.21
C TYR A 136 -0.88 17.20 12.02
N ASN A 137 -1.64 18.30 11.88
CA ASN A 137 -1.39 19.58 12.53
C ASN A 137 0.06 20.08 12.31
N VAL A 138 0.49 20.09 11.05
CA VAL A 138 1.84 20.51 10.62
C VAL A 138 1.79 21.72 9.70
N THR A 139 2.89 22.45 9.61
CA THR A 139 3.07 23.54 8.64
C THR A 139 3.09 23.02 7.20
N GLU A 140 2.89 23.89 6.21
CA GLU A 140 2.96 23.51 4.79
C GLU A 140 4.33 22.90 4.44
N ASP A 141 5.43 23.51 4.88
CA ASP A 141 6.77 22.96 4.69
C ASP A 141 6.94 21.58 5.35
N GLY A 142 6.37 21.41 6.55
CA GLY A 142 6.32 20.13 7.23
C GLY A 142 5.55 19.07 6.44
N ALA A 143 4.40 19.43 5.88
CA ALA A 143 3.59 18.57 5.05
C ALA A 143 4.32 18.17 3.75
N VAL A 144 4.95 19.12 3.06
CA VAL A 144 5.74 18.86 1.85
C VAL A 144 6.84 17.86 2.13
N LYS A 145 7.57 18.04 3.24
CA LYS A 145 8.63 17.14 3.66
C LYS A 145 8.08 15.74 3.95
N LEU A 146 7.00 15.65 4.73
CA LEU A 146 6.37 14.38 5.10
C LEU A 146 5.88 13.61 3.87
N ILE A 147 5.25 14.28 2.90
CA ILE A 147 4.80 13.69 1.63
C ILE A 147 5.98 13.14 0.85
N LYS A 148 7.02 13.96 0.62
CA LYS A 148 8.18 13.57 -0.17
C LYS A 148 8.94 12.40 0.47
N ASP A 149 9.15 12.46 1.79
CA ASP A 149 9.88 11.42 2.52
C ASP A 149 9.12 10.08 2.50
N THR A 150 7.79 10.13 2.73
CA THR A 150 6.95 8.92 2.71
C THR A 150 6.90 8.29 1.31
N ASP A 151 6.63 9.08 0.27
CA ASP A 151 6.57 8.59 -1.11
C ASP A 151 7.93 8.09 -1.60
N LYS A 152 9.03 8.70 -1.14
CA LYS A 152 10.39 8.20 -1.40
C LYS A 152 10.61 6.83 -0.76
N ARG A 153 10.23 6.64 0.49
CA ARG A 153 10.39 5.34 1.18
C ARG A 153 9.52 4.25 0.57
N ARG A 154 8.28 4.56 0.17
CA ARG A 154 7.40 3.63 -0.57
C ARG A 154 8.03 3.20 -1.90
N ARG A 155 8.53 4.17 -2.68
CA ARG A 155 9.19 3.90 -3.96
C ARG A 155 10.43 3.02 -3.80
N ILE A 156 11.28 3.28 -2.80
CA ILE A 156 12.48 2.47 -2.56
C ILE A 156 12.10 1.04 -2.19
N ASN A 157 11.14 0.85 -1.28
CA ASN A 157 10.68 -0.49 -0.90
C ASN A 157 10.09 -1.24 -2.11
N TYR A 158 9.18 -0.61 -2.84
CA TYR A 158 8.55 -1.21 -4.02
C TYR A 158 9.57 -1.58 -5.09
N ASN A 159 10.48 -0.67 -5.46
CA ASN A 159 11.50 -0.95 -6.46
C ASN A 159 12.56 -1.98 -6.00
N PHE A 160 12.69 -2.22 -4.69
CA PHE A 160 13.62 -3.22 -4.16
C PHE A 160 13.04 -4.62 -4.30
N TYR A 161 11.77 -4.80 -3.95
CA TYR A 161 11.09 -6.12 -4.00
C TYR A 161 10.41 -6.42 -5.33
N THR A 162 10.35 -5.44 -6.23
CA THR A 162 9.71 -5.58 -7.54
C THR A 162 10.64 -5.04 -8.60
N GLU A 163 10.56 -5.60 -9.81
CA GLU A 163 11.25 -5.06 -11.00
C GLU A 163 10.48 -3.88 -11.61
N GLN A 164 9.48 -3.34 -10.90
CA GLN A 164 8.56 -2.34 -11.38
C GLN A 164 8.83 -0.97 -10.77
N LYS A 165 8.47 0.09 -11.50
CA LYS A 165 8.56 1.46 -11.01
C LYS A 165 7.27 1.85 -10.30
N TRP A 166 7.35 2.14 -9.00
CA TRP A 166 6.19 2.58 -8.22
C TRP A 166 5.50 3.81 -8.82
N GLY A 167 4.17 3.75 -8.95
CA GLY A 167 3.36 4.80 -9.56
C GLY A 167 3.40 4.85 -11.10
N MET A 168 4.03 3.88 -11.77
CA MET A 168 3.91 3.75 -13.22
C MET A 168 2.51 3.25 -13.59
N ALA A 169 1.78 4.01 -14.40
CA ALA A 169 0.38 3.70 -14.73
C ALA A 169 0.18 2.29 -15.29
N SER A 170 1.12 1.77 -16.08
CA SER A 170 1.06 0.43 -16.66
C SER A 170 1.12 -0.73 -15.66
N ASN A 171 1.48 -0.48 -14.39
CA ASN A 171 1.47 -1.51 -13.35
C ASN A 171 0.07 -1.74 -12.75
N TYR A 172 -0.86 -0.81 -13.00
CA TYR A 172 -2.17 -0.78 -12.36
C TYR A 172 -3.27 -0.85 -13.42
N THR A 173 -4.42 -1.41 -13.03
CA THR A 173 -5.62 -1.39 -13.87
C THR A 173 -6.20 0.02 -13.93
N LEU A 174 -6.23 0.72 -12.79
CA LEU A 174 -6.68 2.10 -12.68
C LEU A 174 -5.61 2.96 -12.02
N SER A 175 -5.34 4.14 -12.59
CA SER A 175 -4.56 5.20 -11.94
C SER A 175 -5.43 6.46 -11.88
N LEU A 176 -5.81 6.88 -10.67
CA LEU A 176 -6.83 7.91 -10.46
C LEU A 176 -6.24 9.11 -9.72
N ASN A 177 -6.47 10.32 -10.26
CA ASN A 177 -6.16 11.57 -9.59
C ASN A 177 -7.33 12.01 -8.69
N SER A 178 -7.18 11.81 -7.37
CA SER A 178 -8.24 12.14 -6.41
C SER A 178 -8.46 13.64 -6.21
N SER A 179 -7.46 14.48 -6.52
CA SER A 179 -7.59 15.94 -6.43
C SER A 179 -8.52 16.49 -7.52
N GLN A 180 -8.54 15.86 -8.69
CA GLN A 180 -9.37 16.27 -9.82
C GLN A 180 -10.73 15.58 -9.83
N LEU A 181 -10.77 14.30 -9.47
CA LEU A 181 -12.00 13.50 -9.51
C LEU A 181 -12.85 13.68 -8.25
N GLY A 182 -12.22 13.95 -7.11
CA GLY A 182 -12.84 13.83 -5.79
C GLY A 182 -13.03 12.36 -5.37
N TYR A 183 -13.14 12.13 -4.06
CA TYR A 183 -13.19 10.77 -3.50
C TYR A 183 -14.41 9.99 -3.99
N ALA A 184 -15.60 10.59 -3.91
CA ALA A 184 -16.85 9.96 -4.32
C ALA A 184 -16.84 9.48 -5.78
N ARG A 185 -16.11 10.16 -6.68
CA ARG A 185 -15.97 9.70 -8.07
C ARG A 185 -14.96 8.57 -8.18
N CYS A 186 -13.84 8.64 -7.47
CA CYS A 186 -12.88 7.53 -7.40
C CYS A 186 -13.55 6.26 -6.86
N GLU A 187 -14.30 6.34 -5.77
CA GLU A 187 -15.06 5.23 -5.18
C GLU A 187 -16.01 4.60 -6.21
N LYS A 188 -16.83 5.41 -6.89
CA LYS A 188 -17.74 4.93 -7.95
C LYS A 188 -17.01 4.26 -9.11
N MET A 189 -15.87 4.80 -9.53
CA MET A 189 -15.07 4.22 -10.61
C MET A 189 -14.47 2.87 -10.20
N ILE A 190 -13.98 2.75 -8.96
CA ILE A 190 -13.45 1.49 -8.43
C ILE A 190 -14.57 0.45 -8.33
N MET A 191 -15.70 0.81 -7.72
CA MET A 191 -16.86 -0.09 -7.59
C MET A 191 -17.43 -0.52 -8.94
N GLY A 192 -17.43 0.38 -9.94
CA GLY A 192 -17.88 0.08 -11.29
C GLY A 192 -16.96 -0.87 -12.07
N CYS A 193 -15.79 -1.20 -11.54
CA CYS A 193 -14.84 -2.17 -12.11
C CYS A 193 -14.80 -3.49 -11.34
N VAL A 194 -15.66 -3.68 -10.34
CA VAL A 194 -15.75 -4.94 -9.60
C VAL A 194 -17.13 -5.56 -9.71
N ASP A 195 -17.14 -6.86 -10.01
CA ASP A 195 -18.32 -7.70 -9.95
C ASP A 195 -18.16 -8.59 -8.72
N ILE A 196 -18.56 -8.09 -7.54
CA ILE A 196 -18.54 -8.89 -6.30
C ILE A 196 -19.88 -9.62 -6.22
N CYS A 197 -19.87 -10.89 -6.64
CA CYS A 197 -20.99 -11.83 -6.45
C CYS A 197 -20.83 -12.59 -5.12
#